data_AF-A0A2U3LQZ1-F1
#
_entry.id   AF-A0A2U3LQZ1-F1
#
_cell.length_a   1.000
_cell.length_b   1.000
_cell.length_c   1.000
_cell.angle_alpha   90.00
_cell.angle_beta   90.00
_cell.angle_gamma   90.00
#
_symmetry.space_group_name_H-M   'P 1'
#
loop_
_entity.id
_entity.type
_entity.pdbx_description
1 polymer ?
#
loop_
_entity_poly.entity_id
_entity_poly.type
_entity_poly.pdbx_seq_one_letter_code
_entity_poly.pdbx_strand_id
1 'polypeptide(L)'
;MEKMSAVAEIQNEREYAELLAEVLPHVIHTEEENARCTAALEKLLAKRNRTPEEYRLTELLTLLIEDFEAKRYSLQPASPLDILRHLMESNGLRQVDLIGVFGTASIVSEVLSGKRALAKSHIAKLSRRFNVSAQLFLGGRSA
;
A
#
# COMPACT_ATOMS: atom_id res chain seq x y z
N MET A 1 -8.48 -23.32 -2.92
CA MET A 1 -9.79 -22.70 -2.66
C MET A 1 -10.10 -22.98 -1.20
N GLU A 2 -9.53 -22.17 -0.32
CA GLU A 2 -9.66 -22.36 1.13
C GLU A 2 -11.12 -22.17 1.54
N LYS A 3 -11.55 -23.01 2.48
CA LYS A 3 -12.90 -23.05 3.01
C LYS A 3 -13.25 -21.70 3.66
N MET A 4 -14.01 -20.87 2.96
CA MET A 4 -14.80 -19.74 3.48
C MET A 4 -15.99 -20.22 4.36
N SER A 5 -15.81 -21.31 5.09
CA SER A 5 -16.88 -22.05 5.77
C SER A 5 -16.73 -21.90 7.28
N ALA A 6 -17.20 -20.75 7.81
CA ALA A 6 -17.66 -20.49 9.18
C ALA A 6 -17.32 -19.07 9.70
N VAL A 7 -17.53 -18.00 8.90
CA VAL A 7 -17.56 -16.63 9.43
C VAL A 7 -18.93 -16.44 10.08
N ALA A 8 -19.07 -16.75 11.38
CA ALA A 8 -18.91 -15.83 12.50
C ALA A 8 -20.15 -14.93 12.67
N GLU A 9 -21.27 -15.54 13.06
CA GLU A 9 -22.33 -14.78 13.76
C GLU A 9 -21.84 -14.44 15.17
N ILE A 10 -22.34 -13.35 15.75
CA ILE A 10 -22.11 -13.05 17.16
C ILE A 10 -22.83 -14.16 17.96
N GLN A 11 -22.08 -14.95 18.72
CA GLN A 11 -22.62 -16.08 19.48
C GLN A 11 -22.94 -15.66 20.93
N ASN A 12 -22.19 -14.69 21.44
CA ASN A 12 -22.34 -14.10 22.76
C ASN A 12 -22.47 -12.58 22.65
N GLU A 13 -23.72 -12.09 22.58
CA GLU A 13 -24.01 -10.66 22.45
C GLU A 13 -23.49 -9.83 23.62
N ARG A 14 -23.49 -10.39 24.83
CA ARG A 14 -23.01 -9.68 26.02
C ARG A 14 -21.51 -9.45 25.95
N GLU A 15 -20.74 -10.49 25.63
CA GLU A 15 -19.29 -10.37 25.48
C GLU A 15 -18.95 -9.41 24.34
N TYR A 16 -19.65 -9.52 23.20
CA TYR A 16 -19.43 -8.59 22.09
C TYR A 16 -19.76 -7.14 22.49
N ALA A 17 -20.84 -6.91 23.23
CA ALA A 17 -21.19 -5.59 23.75
C ALA A 17 -20.12 -5.04 24.72
N GLU A 18 -19.56 -5.88 25.58
CA GLU A 18 -18.46 -5.51 26.50
C GLU A 18 -17.19 -5.12 25.71
N LEU A 19 -16.83 -5.89 24.68
CA LEU A 19 -15.73 -5.59 23.77
C LEU A 19 -15.94 -4.26 23.01
N LEU A 20 -17.16 -4.02 22.52
CA LEU A 20 -17.51 -2.76 21.85
C LEU A 20 -17.47 -1.57 22.82
N ALA A 21 -17.91 -1.75 24.05
CA ALA A 21 -17.87 -0.71 25.08
C ALA A 21 -16.44 -0.37 25.52
N GLU A 22 -15.53 -1.34 25.51
CA GLU A 22 -14.11 -1.13 25.81
C GLU A 22 -13.40 -0.37 24.69
N VAL A 23 -13.60 -0.79 23.43
CA VAL A 23 -12.84 -0.26 22.29
C VAL A 23 -13.50 0.98 21.68
N LEU A 24 -14.82 1.12 21.82
CA LEU A 24 -15.65 2.18 21.24
C LEU A 24 -15.37 2.38 19.74
N PRO A 25 -15.42 1.32 18.90
CA PRO A 25 -15.10 1.45 17.49
C PRO A 25 -16.13 2.32 16.75
N HIS A 26 -15.64 3.21 15.90
CA HIS A 26 -16.44 4.05 15.02
C HIS A 26 -15.67 4.35 13.74
N VAL A 27 -16.33 4.96 12.75
CA VAL A 27 -15.67 5.45 11.54
C VAL A 27 -14.53 6.38 11.93
N ILE A 28 -13.33 6.10 11.45
CA ILE A 28 -12.11 6.80 11.84
C ILE A 28 -11.95 8.06 10.99
N HIS A 29 -11.71 9.19 11.65
CA HIS A 29 -11.56 10.50 11.03
C HIS A 29 -10.21 11.16 11.36
N THR A 30 -9.56 10.78 12.46
CA THR A 30 -8.26 11.33 12.88
C THR A 30 -7.18 10.27 13.08
N GLU A 31 -5.91 10.71 13.10
CA GLU A 31 -4.76 9.83 13.37
C GLU A 31 -4.81 9.24 14.79
N GLU A 32 -5.30 10.01 15.76
CA GLU A 32 -5.43 9.56 17.15
C GLU A 32 -6.48 8.46 17.26
N GLU A 33 -7.58 8.56 16.53
CA GLU A 33 -8.60 7.52 16.42
C GLU A 33 -8.05 6.26 15.76
N ASN A 34 -7.28 6.43 14.67
CA ASN A 34 -6.58 5.33 14.01
C ASN A 34 -5.62 4.61 14.96
N ALA A 35 -4.75 5.36 15.64
CA ALA A 35 -3.79 4.81 16.58
C ALA A 35 -4.45 4.02 17.73
N ARG A 36 -5.59 4.50 18.24
CA ARG A 36 -6.36 3.76 19.27
C ARG A 36 -6.91 2.43 18.71
N CYS A 37 -7.52 2.46 17.52
CA CYS A 37 -8.08 1.27 16.89
C CYS A 37 -6.98 0.25 16.56
N THR A 38 -5.84 0.71 16.02
CA THR A 38 -4.67 -0.12 15.72
C THR A 38 -4.12 -0.78 16.99
N ALA A 39 -3.95 -0.02 18.08
CA ALA A 39 -3.49 -0.58 19.35
C ALA A 39 -4.48 -1.62 19.92
N ALA A 40 -5.79 -1.43 19.76
CA ALA A 40 -6.79 -2.41 20.15
C ALA A 40 -6.71 -3.69 19.29
N LEU A 41 -6.56 -3.53 17.97
CA LEU A 41 -6.38 -4.64 17.03
C LEU A 41 -5.12 -5.46 17.36
N GLU A 42 -3.98 -4.80 17.61
CA GLU A 42 -2.73 -5.46 17.98
C GLU A 42 -2.87 -6.30 19.25
N LYS A 43 -3.56 -5.78 20.28
CA LYS A 43 -3.83 -6.53 21.51
C LYS A 43 -4.65 -7.79 21.25
N LEU A 44 -5.65 -7.71 20.36
CA LEU A 44 -6.46 -8.88 19.97
C LEU A 44 -5.61 -9.89 19.21
N LEU A 45 -4.79 -9.44 18.25
CA LEU A 45 -3.92 -10.31 17.44
C LEU A 45 -2.82 -10.98 18.26
N ALA A 46 -2.41 -10.39 19.39
CA ALA A 46 -1.43 -10.98 20.30
C ALA A 46 -1.99 -12.16 21.13
N LYS A 47 -3.32 -12.34 21.20
CA LYS A 47 -3.95 -13.44 21.94
C LYS A 47 -3.78 -14.77 21.19
N ARG A 48 -3.28 -15.80 21.89
CA ARG A 48 -3.10 -17.16 21.32
C ARG A 48 -4.42 -17.82 20.95
N ASN A 49 -5.43 -17.67 21.80
CA ASN A 49 -6.77 -18.22 21.60
C ASN A 49 -7.75 -17.06 21.66
N ARG A 50 -8.44 -16.79 20.55
CA ARG A 50 -9.46 -15.74 20.46
C ARG A 50 -10.85 -16.35 20.46
N THR A 51 -11.79 -15.69 21.12
CA THR A 51 -13.22 -16.05 21.06
C THR A 51 -13.83 -15.65 19.70
N PRO A 52 -14.96 -16.23 19.28
CA PRO A 52 -15.67 -15.79 18.09
C PRO A 52 -15.95 -14.28 18.08
N GLU A 53 -16.28 -13.71 19.23
CA GLU A 53 -16.59 -12.28 19.42
C GLU A 53 -15.33 -11.41 19.23
N GLU A 54 -14.18 -11.85 19.73
CA GLU A 54 -12.89 -11.19 19.48
C GLU A 54 -12.49 -11.26 18.00
N TYR A 55 -12.79 -12.36 17.30
CA TYR A 55 -12.63 -12.43 15.84
C TYR A 55 -13.52 -11.42 15.12
N ARG A 56 -14.77 -11.23 15.56
CA ARG A 56 -15.68 -10.23 14.98
C ARG A 56 -15.20 -8.81 15.21
N LEU A 57 -14.70 -8.49 16.40
CA LEU A 57 -14.14 -7.18 16.64
C LEU A 57 -12.85 -6.95 15.85
N THR A 58 -12.00 -7.97 15.70
CA THR A 58 -10.80 -7.92 14.85
C THR A 58 -11.18 -7.55 13.42
N GLU A 59 -12.16 -8.24 12.83
CA GLU A 59 -12.65 -7.97 11.48
C GLU A 59 -13.18 -6.53 11.31
N LEU A 60 -13.98 -6.05 12.27
CA LEU A 60 -14.50 -4.69 12.28
C LEU A 60 -13.35 -3.65 12.34
N LEU A 61 -12.41 -3.82 13.25
CA LEU A 61 -11.29 -2.88 13.42
C LEU A 61 -10.40 -2.85 12.18
N THR A 62 -10.10 -4.01 11.59
CA THR A 62 -9.34 -4.09 10.35
C THR A 62 -10.03 -3.29 9.24
N LEU A 63 -11.33 -3.48 9.04
CA LEU A 63 -12.07 -2.75 8.01
C LEU A 63 -12.03 -1.22 8.22
N LEU A 64 -12.20 -0.76 9.47
CA LEU A 64 -12.20 0.67 9.80
C LEU A 64 -10.82 1.30 9.57
N ILE A 65 -9.75 0.61 9.98
CA ILE A 65 -8.36 1.06 9.80
C ILE A 65 -8.04 1.11 8.31
N GLU A 66 -8.33 0.05 7.55
CA GLU A 66 -8.07 0.00 6.11
C GLU A 66 -8.80 1.10 5.34
N ASP A 67 -10.07 1.37 5.66
CA ASP A 67 -10.84 2.45 5.04
C ASP A 67 -10.23 3.84 5.33
N PHE A 68 -9.79 4.09 6.56
CA PHE A 68 -9.11 5.33 6.93
C PHE A 68 -7.77 5.46 6.22
N GLU A 69 -6.92 4.44 6.29
CA GLU A 69 -5.58 4.45 5.72
C GLU A 69 -5.62 4.54 4.19
N ALA A 70 -6.57 3.87 3.53
CA ALA A 70 -6.75 3.99 2.09
C ALA A 70 -7.11 5.42 1.66
N LYS A 71 -7.90 6.15 2.46
CA LYS A 71 -8.27 7.55 2.19
C LYS A 71 -7.14 8.52 2.54
N ARG A 72 -6.46 8.27 3.65
CA ARG A 72 -5.49 9.19 4.26
C ARG A 72 -4.08 9.02 3.71
N TYR A 73 -3.67 7.78 3.53
CA TYR A 73 -2.36 7.33 3.07
C TYR A 73 -2.44 6.66 1.70
N SER A 74 -3.50 6.95 0.92
CA SER A 74 -3.59 6.48 -0.47
C SER A 74 -2.22 6.64 -1.10
N LEU A 75 -1.55 5.52 -1.41
CA LEU A 75 -0.27 5.57 -2.08
C LEU A 75 -0.55 6.29 -3.39
N GLN A 76 -0.15 7.57 -3.47
CA GLN A 76 -0.11 8.26 -4.74
C GLN A 76 0.64 7.30 -5.66
N PRO A 77 0.03 6.85 -6.78
CA PRO A 77 0.69 5.89 -7.65
C PRO A 77 2.09 6.43 -7.93
N ALA A 78 3.13 5.67 -7.55
CA ALA A 78 4.50 6.11 -7.72
C ALA A 78 4.64 6.56 -9.17
N SER A 79 5.10 7.80 -9.37
CA SER A 79 5.24 8.30 -10.72
C SER A 79 6.23 7.40 -11.47
N PRO A 80 6.15 7.31 -12.81
CA PRO A 80 7.15 6.58 -13.59
C PRO A 80 8.60 6.97 -13.25
N LEU A 81 8.82 8.19 -12.74
CA LEU A 81 10.11 8.68 -12.27
C LEU A 81 10.49 8.13 -10.91
N ASP A 82 9.56 8.04 -9.97
CA ASP A 82 9.82 7.45 -8.64
C ASP A 82 10.17 5.97 -8.79
N ILE A 83 9.47 5.27 -9.67
CA ILE A 83 9.78 3.88 -10.03
C ILE A 83 11.18 3.77 -10.64
N LEU A 84 11.54 4.68 -11.56
CA LEU A 84 12.87 4.68 -12.15
C LEU A 84 13.97 4.93 -11.11
N ARG A 85 13.77 5.90 -10.20
CA ARG A 85 14.74 6.19 -9.13
C ARG A 85 14.91 4.99 -8.20
N HIS A 86 13.81 4.40 -7.78
CA HIS A 86 13.84 3.22 -6.92
C HIS A 86 14.61 2.07 -7.59
N LEU A 87 14.32 1.79 -8.87
CA LEU A 87 15.04 0.77 -9.62
C LEU A 87 16.54 1.09 -9.78
N MET A 88 16.91 2.37 -9.93
CA MET A 88 18.32 2.76 -9.92
C MET A 88 18.96 2.47 -8.57
N GLU A 89 18.34 2.90 -7.47
CA GLU A 89 18.85 2.71 -6.11
C GLU A 89 19.00 1.23 -5.76
N SER A 90 17.96 0.41 -5.98
CA SER A 90 17.98 -1.03 -5.68
C SER A 90 19.00 -1.81 -6.51
N ASN A 91 19.41 -1.29 -7.67
CA ASN A 91 20.42 -1.90 -8.53
C ASN A 91 21.80 -1.21 -8.42
N GLY A 92 21.97 -0.24 -7.51
CA GLY A 92 23.22 0.50 -7.35
C GLY A 92 23.65 1.31 -8.60
N LEU A 93 22.69 1.73 -9.43
CA LEU A 93 22.95 2.43 -10.69
C LEU A 93 23.02 3.95 -10.49
N ARG A 94 23.97 4.57 -11.19
CA ARG A 94 24.09 6.02 -11.31
C ARG A 94 23.46 6.50 -12.62
N GLN A 95 23.26 7.81 -12.73
CA GLN A 95 22.67 8.41 -13.95
C GLN A 95 23.47 8.06 -15.22
N VAL A 96 24.81 8.00 -15.11
CA VAL A 96 25.70 7.65 -16.22
C VAL A 96 25.42 6.24 -16.78
N ASP A 97 24.93 5.33 -15.93
CA ASP A 97 24.64 3.94 -16.32
C ASP A 97 23.35 3.82 -17.14
N LEU A 98 22.56 4.90 -17.21
CA LEU A 98 21.35 4.98 -18.03
C LEU A 98 21.57 5.65 -19.40
N ILE A 99 22.79 6.10 -19.72
CA ILE A 99 23.09 6.70 -21.03
C ILE A 99 22.76 5.73 -22.17
N GLY A 100 23.01 4.42 -22.01
CA GLY A 100 22.64 3.42 -23.03
C GLY A 100 21.12 3.32 -23.30
N VAL A 101 20.29 3.75 -22.34
CA VAL A 101 18.83 3.79 -22.49
C VAL A 101 18.40 5.08 -23.21
N PHE A 102 18.92 6.22 -22.76
CA PHE A 102 18.46 7.57 -23.14
C PHE A 102 19.31 8.28 -24.20
N GLY A 103 20.45 7.70 -24.59
CA GLY A 103 21.38 8.22 -25.60
C GLY A 103 22.42 9.19 -25.04
N THR A 104 22.02 10.18 -24.24
CA THR A 104 22.95 11.20 -23.70
C THR A 104 22.71 11.48 -22.22
N ALA A 105 23.76 11.92 -21.52
CA ALA A 105 23.68 12.31 -20.11
C ALA A 105 22.71 13.49 -19.88
N SER A 106 22.60 14.41 -20.84
CA SER A 106 21.63 15.53 -20.79
C SER A 106 20.19 15.02 -20.73
N ILE A 107 19.86 14.03 -21.58
CA ILE A 107 18.52 13.45 -21.61
C ILE A 107 18.23 12.68 -20.31
N VAL A 108 19.21 11.94 -19.77
CA VAL A 108 19.04 11.27 -18.47
C VAL A 108 18.70 12.28 -17.38
N SER A 109 19.46 13.38 -17.29
CA SER A 109 19.24 14.43 -16.28
C SER A 109 17.88 15.13 -16.45
N GLU A 110 17.48 15.46 -17.68
CA GLU A 110 16.18 16.05 -17.96
C GLU A 110 15.02 15.14 -17.58
N VAL A 111 15.14 13.83 -17.84
CA VAL A 111 14.14 12.84 -17.42
C VAL A 111 14.13 12.73 -15.90
N LEU A 112 15.27 12.49 -15.26
CA LEU A 112 15.37 12.37 -13.80
C LEU A 112 15.10 13.67 -13.04
N SER A 113 14.93 14.81 -13.71
CA SER A 113 14.46 16.06 -13.09
C SER A 113 13.00 16.37 -13.42
N GLY A 114 12.32 15.51 -14.18
CA GLY A 114 10.93 15.70 -14.59
C GLY A 114 10.75 16.73 -15.72
N LYS A 115 11.83 17.34 -16.23
CA LYS A 115 11.78 18.30 -17.34
C LYS A 115 11.42 17.65 -18.67
N ARG A 116 11.69 16.35 -18.81
CA ARG A 116 11.36 15.56 -20.01
C ARG A 116 10.60 14.29 -19.64
N ALA A 117 9.48 14.04 -20.31
CA ALA A 117 8.70 12.81 -20.14
C ALA A 117 9.41 11.57 -20.71
N LEU A 118 9.07 10.39 -20.18
CA LEU A 118 9.52 9.11 -20.72
C LEU A 118 8.84 8.81 -22.07
N ALA A 119 9.63 8.74 -23.15
CA ALA A 119 9.14 8.26 -24.43
C ALA A 119 8.89 6.74 -24.41
N LYS A 120 7.95 6.25 -25.23
CA LYS A 120 7.64 4.80 -25.34
C LYS A 120 8.87 3.94 -25.63
N SER A 121 9.81 4.45 -26.43
CA SER A 121 11.08 3.78 -26.72
C SER A 121 11.97 3.63 -25.47
N HIS A 122 12.03 4.65 -24.61
CA HIS A 122 12.73 4.57 -23.32
C HIS A 122 12.06 3.54 -22.40
N ILE A 123 10.73 3.57 -22.30
CA ILE A 123 9.95 2.63 -21.48
C ILE A 123 10.25 1.17 -21.89
N ALA A 124 10.25 0.86 -23.19
CA ALA A 124 10.57 -0.48 -23.68
C ALA A 124 12.03 -0.89 -23.38
N LYS A 125 12.98 0.05 -23.35
CA LYS A 125 14.37 -0.22 -22.97
C LYS A 125 14.52 -0.41 -21.46
N LEU A 126 13.85 0.41 -20.65
CA LEU A 126 13.84 0.31 -19.19
C LEU A 126 13.21 -1.01 -18.73
N SER A 127 12.06 -1.36 -19.29
CA SER A 127 11.37 -2.64 -19.04
C SER A 127 12.30 -3.83 -19.30
N ARG A 128 13.03 -3.84 -20.42
CA ARG A 128 14.02 -4.87 -20.73
C ARG A 128 15.23 -4.85 -19.80
N ARG A 129 15.75 -3.67 -19.47
CA ARG A 129 16.93 -3.53 -18.59
C ARG A 129 16.66 -4.03 -17.17
N PHE A 130 15.50 -3.69 -16.62
CA PHE A 130 15.14 -4.01 -15.24
C PHE A 130 14.33 -5.30 -15.12
N ASN A 131 13.99 -5.94 -16.24
CA ASN A 131 13.13 -7.13 -16.30
C ASN A 131 11.78 -6.92 -15.57
N VAL A 132 11.15 -5.76 -15.81
CA VAL A 132 9.85 -5.39 -15.23
C VAL A 132 8.85 -5.03 -16.32
N SER A 133 7.55 -5.08 -16.00
CA SER A 133 6.50 -4.70 -16.94
C SER A 133 6.60 -3.24 -17.36
N ALA A 134 6.46 -2.97 -18.66
CA ALA A 134 6.38 -1.61 -19.21
C ALA A 134 5.24 -0.78 -18.61
N GLN A 135 4.18 -1.45 -18.11
CA GLN A 135 3.04 -0.83 -17.43
C GLN A 135 3.46 0.07 -16.26
N LEU A 136 4.54 -0.31 -15.55
CA LEU A 136 5.06 0.48 -14.43
C LEU A 136 5.46 1.91 -14.83
N PHE A 137 5.92 2.10 -16.07
CA PHE A 137 6.38 3.42 -16.52
C PHE A 137 5.33 4.18 -17.34
N LEU A 138 4.14 3.63 -17.54
CA LEU A 138 3.08 4.27 -18.33
C LEU A 138 2.22 5.23 -17.49
N GLY A 139 2.34 5.18 -16.16
CA GLY A 139 1.47 5.90 -15.24
C GLY A 139 0.07 5.28 -15.23
N GLY A 140 -0.50 5.08 -14.05
CA GLY A 140 -1.93 4.74 -13.96
C GLY A 140 -2.71 5.82 -14.69
N ARG A 141 -3.56 5.43 -15.65
CA ARG A 141 -4.57 6.36 -16.17
C ARG A 141 -5.42 6.74 -14.97
N SER A 142 -5.30 7.97 -14.51
CA SER A 142 -6.38 8.63 -13.80
C SER A 142 -7.57 8.65 -14.76
N ALA A 143 -8.47 7.71 -14.56
CA ALA A 143 -9.85 7.79 -15.03
C ALA A 143 -10.68 8.29 -13.85
#